data_AF-A0A060SCD9-F1
#
_entry.id   AF-A0A060SCD9-F1
#
_cell.length_a   1.000
_cell.length_b   1.000
_cell.length_c   1.000
_cell.angle_alpha   90.00
_cell.angle_beta   90.00
_cell.angle_gamma   90.00
#
_symmetry.space_group_name_H-M   'P 1'
#
loop_
_entity.id
_entity.type
_entity.pdbx_description
1 polymer ?
#
loop_
_entity_poly.entity_id
_entity_poly.type
_entity_poly.pdbx_seq_one_letter_code
_entity_poly.pdbx_strand_id
1 'polypeptide(L)'
;MIMFDTQSILSRIAEADPSVVIPATMLLGADVLYRAQSVPGASPFTIGWPGLLISLLTRNRTSVPVELPCTVINAKSGHARTNRSPLLEHLLRSHGSAPSRRGLAVTFLHTSERPGAPSRDAVVCAALSTILVQVIAAGVLFFFGVGSQDAMAVTIIGTLLANAAGLILRHQQQKELRSTRAVPEKRRDVICITGGNGSSEAIVVVSEGGGVRIEDLAAGRASTLGVLATLGVVALLILWMALLVFTTTLRRVDAWLVLAQCALGAAYTVYAARTWRCGAALGFKFAEEKTMVVRADKVMEALAKAEEVESGVGATLLPIYFPGKLRPEEELWWAQRKQAPRAAS
;
A
#
# COMPACT_ATOMS: atom_id res chain seq x y z
N MET A 1 8.80 35.53 -11.45
CA MET A 1 8.30 34.51 -12.39
C MET A 1 9.49 34.01 -13.19
N ILE A 2 10.16 32.96 -12.70
CA ILE A 2 11.38 32.42 -13.33
C ILE A 2 10.92 31.59 -14.53
N MET A 3 11.02 32.18 -15.72
CA MET A 3 10.79 31.48 -16.97
C MET A 3 11.99 30.55 -17.17
N PHE A 4 11.85 29.29 -16.77
CA PHE A 4 12.87 28.28 -17.02
C PHE A 4 13.01 28.11 -18.54
N ASP A 5 14.15 28.51 -19.07
CA ASP A 5 14.49 28.38 -20.48
C ASP A 5 14.71 26.89 -20.81
N THR A 6 13.66 26.26 -21.32
CA THR A 6 13.60 24.84 -21.65
C THR A 6 14.66 24.43 -22.67
N GLN A 7 15.14 25.33 -23.54
CA GLN A 7 16.21 25.02 -24.49
C GLN A 7 17.59 24.92 -23.82
N SER A 8 17.85 25.77 -22.83
CA SER A 8 19.09 25.70 -22.03
C SER A 8 19.18 24.41 -21.20
N ILE A 9 18.03 23.86 -20.81
CA ILE A 9 17.96 22.61 -20.04
C ILE A 9 18.16 21.41 -20.96
N LEU A 10 17.49 21.39 -22.12
CA LEU A 10 17.61 20.30 -23.10
C LEU A 10 19.03 20.16 -23.64
N SER A 11 19.72 21.28 -23.90
CA SER A 11 21.13 21.28 -24.32
C SER A 11 22.05 20.71 -23.23
N ARG A 12 21.88 21.13 -21.97
CA ARG A 12 22.65 20.59 -20.83
C ARG A 12 22.37 19.11 -20.55
N ILE A 13 21.14 18.65 -20.78
CA ILE A 13 20.78 17.22 -20.67
C ILE A 13 21.44 16.42 -21.79
N ALA A 14 21.54 16.97 -23.01
CA ALA A 14 22.21 16.32 -24.13
C ALA A 14 23.74 16.21 -23.94
N GLU A 15 24.35 17.14 -23.20
CA GLU A 15 25.77 17.12 -22.83
C GLU A 15 26.08 16.20 -21.64
N ALA A 16 25.07 15.83 -20.83
CA ALA A 16 25.27 14.97 -19.67
C ALA A 16 25.62 13.54 -20.08
N ASP A 17 26.56 12.93 -19.35
CA ASP A 17 26.88 11.52 -19.53
C ASP A 17 25.78 10.65 -18.91
N PRO A 18 24.99 9.92 -19.70
CA PRO A 18 23.88 9.09 -19.18
C PRO A 18 24.36 8.03 -18.18
N SER A 19 25.62 7.59 -18.28
CA SER A 19 26.23 6.63 -17.34
C SER A 19 26.30 7.16 -15.91
N VAL A 20 26.37 8.48 -15.72
CA VAL A 20 26.38 9.16 -14.41
C VAL A 20 24.97 9.53 -13.97
N VAL A 21 24.10 9.88 -14.92
CA VAL A 21 22.69 10.24 -14.65
C VAL A 21 21.91 9.04 -14.13
N ILE A 22 22.16 7.84 -14.67
CA ILE A 22 21.48 6.60 -14.24
C ILE A 22 21.67 6.38 -12.72
N PRO A 23 22.89 6.27 -12.16
CA PRO A 23 23.16 6.17 -10.71
C PRO A 23 22.54 7.29 -9.84
N ALA A 24 22.56 8.54 -10.31
CA ALA A 24 22.01 9.66 -9.57
C ALA A 24 20.48 9.60 -9.49
N THR A 25 19.83 9.20 -10.58
CA THR A 25 18.36 9.06 -10.66
C THR A 25 17.86 7.90 -9.78
N MET A 26 18.72 6.91 -9.48
CA MET A 26 18.37 5.79 -8.57
C MET A 26 18.15 6.24 -7.15
N LEU A 27 19.04 7.10 -6.66
CA LEU A 27 19.05 7.50 -5.26
C LEU A 27 17.76 8.28 -4.92
N LEU A 28 17.24 9.04 -5.89
CA LEU A 28 16.04 9.85 -5.76
C LEU A 28 14.73 9.06 -5.92
N GLY A 29 14.75 7.92 -6.62
CA GLY A 29 13.55 7.13 -6.92
C GLY A 29 13.07 6.20 -5.80
N ALA A 30 13.85 6.04 -4.72
CA ALA A 30 13.59 5.05 -3.69
C ALA A 30 12.26 5.29 -2.95
N ASP A 31 11.94 6.53 -2.59
CA ASP A 31 10.73 6.87 -1.81
C ASP A 31 9.43 6.54 -2.55
N VAL A 32 9.39 6.83 -3.85
CA VAL A 32 8.23 6.48 -4.69
C VAL A 32 8.10 4.97 -4.81
N LEU A 33 9.22 4.26 -4.97
CA LEU A 33 9.22 2.80 -5.05
C LEU A 33 8.80 2.17 -3.72
N TYR A 34 9.21 2.74 -2.58
CA TYR A 34 8.73 2.30 -1.25
C TYR A 34 7.21 2.34 -1.19
N ARG A 35 6.62 3.47 -1.54
CA ARG A 35 5.16 3.62 -1.54
C ARG A 35 4.50 2.68 -2.54
N ALA A 36 5.03 2.55 -3.75
CA ALA A 36 4.49 1.62 -4.75
C ALA A 36 4.52 0.15 -4.28
N GLN A 37 5.54 -0.22 -3.52
CA GLN A 37 5.73 -1.57 -2.97
C GLN A 37 5.14 -1.75 -1.57
N SER A 38 4.30 -0.82 -1.09
CA SER A 38 3.50 -1.01 0.14
C SER A 38 2.55 -2.21 0.01
N VAL A 39 2.08 -2.47 -1.21
CA VAL A 39 1.38 -3.68 -1.63
C VAL A 39 2.16 -4.32 -2.78
N PRO A 40 3.16 -5.17 -2.48
CA PRO A 40 4.07 -5.72 -3.46
C PRO A 40 3.37 -6.54 -4.55
N GLY A 41 3.88 -6.40 -5.78
CA GLY A 41 3.36 -7.06 -6.98
C GLY A 41 4.43 -7.22 -8.05
N ALA A 42 4.01 -7.54 -9.28
CA ALA A 42 4.90 -7.46 -10.43
C ALA A 42 5.41 -6.02 -10.57
N SER A 43 6.67 -5.86 -10.97
CA SER A 43 7.26 -4.53 -11.14
C SER A 43 8.02 -4.45 -12.46
N PRO A 44 7.77 -3.41 -13.28
CA PRO A 44 8.60 -3.12 -14.42
C PRO A 44 10.02 -2.72 -13.97
N PHE A 45 10.94 -2.79 -14.94
CA PHE A 45 12.30 -2.38 -14.71
C PHE A 45 12.33 -0.88 -14.40
N THR A 46 12.80 -0.57 -13.20
CA THR A 46 12.95 0.78 -12.67
C THR A 46 14.18 0.80 -11.79
N ILE A 47 14.70 1.99 -11.54
CA ILE A 47 16.03 2.18 -11.02
C ILE A 47 16.02 2.30 -9.47
N GLY A 48 14.88 2.49 -8.80
CA GLY A 48 14.83 2.70 -7.33
C GLY A 48 15.16 1.48 -6.43
N TRP A 49 15.38 0.29 -6.98
CA TRP A 49 15.47 -0.96 -6.20
C TRP A 49 16.63 -1.06 -5.21
N PRO A 50 17.87 -0.65 -5.51
CA PRO A 50 18.97 -0.75 -4.54
C PRO A 50 18.69 0.06 -3.28
N GLY A 51 18.18 1.29 -3.45
CA GLY A 51 17.75 2.13 -2.33
C GLY A 51 16.66 1.47 -1.50
N LEU A 52 15.72 0.77 -2.16
CA LEU A 52 14.69 -0.02 -1.49
C LEU A 52 15.28 -1.19 -0.65
N LEU A 53 16.16 -1.98 -1.26
CA LEU A 53 16.79 -3.14 -0.63
C LEU A 53 17.65 -2.72 0.57
N ILE A 54 18.37 -1.60 0.48
CA ILE A 54 19.16 -1.07 1.59
C ILE A 54 18.26 -0.74 2.78
N SER A 55 17.09 -0.08 2.62
CA SER A 55 16.29 0.15 3.83
C SER A 55 15.69 -1.11 4.40
N LEU A 56 15.38 -2.14 3.59
CA LEU A 56 14.91 -3.42 4.13
C LEU A 56 15.96 -4.09 5.02
N LEU A 57 17.25 -3.87 4.76
CA LEU A 57 18.34 -4.38 5.58
C LEU A 57 18.57 -3.51 6.83
N THR A 58 18.39 -2.19 6.74
CA THR A 58 18.61 -1.28 7.88
C THR A 58 17.42 -1.23 8.83
N ARG A 59 16.20 -1.33 8.30
CA ARG A 59 14.97 -1.40 9.08
C ARG A 59 14.77 -2.86 9.41
N ASN A 60 14.79 -3.22 10.69
CA ASN A 60 14.39 -4.55 11.17
C ASN A 60 12.89 -4.87 10.90
N ARG A 61 12.26 -4.18 9.93
CA ARG A 61 10.87 -4.31 9.50
C ARG A 61 10.77 -4.39 7.97
N THR A 62 10.02 -5.39 7.49
CA THR A 62 9.63 -5.65 6.10
C THR A 62 8.58 -4.69 5.58
N SER A 63 7.77 -4.14 6.47
CA SER A 63 6.65 -3.28 6.11
C SER A 63 7.11 -1.86 5.84
N VAL A 64 6.73 -1.33 4.69
CA VAL A 64 6.88 0.09 4.33
C VAL A 64 6.21 0.95 5.41
N PRO A 65 6.81 2.09 5.82
CA PRO A 65 6.21 2.98 6.80
C PRO A 65 4.85 3.46 6.33
N VAL A 66 3.90 3.50 7.27
CA VAL A 66 2.54 3.99 7.04
C VAL A 66 2.62 5.50 6.83
N GLU A 67 2.06 6.00 5.72
CA GLU A 67 2.07 7.44 5.42
C GLU A 67 0.90 8.16 6.08
N LEU A 68 -0.29 7.52 6.08
CA LEU A 68 -1.44 8.00 6.82
C LEU A 68 -1.64 7.25 8.14
N PRO A 69 -1.38 7.88 9.29
CA PRO A 69 -1.66 7.27 10.58
C PRO A 69 -3.16 7.03 10.70
N CYS A 70 -3.56 5.77 10.81
CA CYS A 70 -4.92 5.41 11.18
C CYS A 70 -4.93 4.73 12.56
N THR A 71 -6.04 4.89 13.26
CA THR A 71 -6.27 4.28 14.56
C THR A 71 -7.22 3.10 14.38
N VAL A 72 -6.84 1.97 14.94
CA VAL A 72 -7.60 0.73 14.95
C VAL A 72 -8.17 0.54 16.35
N ILE A 73 -9.50 0.50 16.47
CA ILE A 73 -10.19 0.39 17.77
C ILE A 73 -11.10 -0.82 17.77
N ASN A 74 -11.03 -1.64 18.81
CA ASN A 74 -11.96 -2.73 19.01
C ASN A 74 -13.29 -2.20 19.57
N ALA A 75 -14.40 -2.42 18.88
CA ALA A 75 -15.72 -1.91 19.28
C ALA A 75 -16.26 -2.58 20.56
N LYS A 76 -15.78 -3.78 20.91
CA LYS A 76 -16.21 -4.49 22.14
C LYS A 76 -15.45 -4.02 23.37
N SER A 77 -14.13 -3.85 23.25
CA SER A 77 -13.25 -3.49 24.39
C SER A 77 -12.92 -2.00 24.49
N GLY A 78 -13.11 -1.23 23.42
CA GLY A 78 -12.69 0.17 23.32
C GLY A 78 -11.18 0.38 23.20
N HIS A 79 -10.38 -0.69 23.13
CA HIS A 79 -8.93 -0.59 23.07
C HIS A 79 -8.47 -0.07 21.70
N ALA A 80 -7.79 1.07 21.70
CA ALA A 80 -7.26 1.73 20.50
C ALA A 80 -5.77 1.42 20.30
N ARG A 81 -5.36 1.25 19.04
CA ARG A 81 -3.98 1.02 18.63
C ARG A 81 -3.63 1.86 17.41
N THR A 82 -2.41 2.39 17.38
CA THR A 82 -1.86 3.03 16.18
C THR A 82 -1.54 1.97 15.13
N ASN A 83 -1.99 2.19 13.90
CA ASN A 83 -1.67 1.31 12.78
C ASN A 83 -0.19 1.38 12.42
N ARG A 84 0.44 0.22 12.26
CA ARG A 84 1.81 0.05 11.74
C ARG A 84 1.86 -0.78 10.45
N SER A 85 0.71 -1.14 9.89
CA SER A 85 0.61 -1.94 8.67
C SER A 85 0.10 -1.11 7.49
N PRO A 86 0.84 -1.06 6.36
CA PRO A 86 0.38 -0.37 5.17
C PRO A 86 -0.89 -0.98 4.57
N LEU A 87 -1.18 -2.26 4.86
CA LEU A 87 -2.40 -2.92 4.41
C LEU A 87 -3.68 -2.23 4.92
N LEU A 88 -3.68 -1.80 6.18
CA LEU A 88 -4.83 -1.13 6.78
C LEU A 88 -5.00 0.30 6.29
N GLU A 89 -3.91 0.94 5.86
CA GLU A 89 -3.96 2.23 5.20
C GLU A 89 -4.64 2.12 3.82
N HIS A 90 -4.20 1.15 3.00
CA HIS A 90 -4.85 0.87 1.72
C HIS A 90 -6.32 0.49 1.90
N LEU A 91 -6.63 -0.32 2.92
CA LEU A 91 -8.01 -0.70 3.23
C LEU A 91 -8.88 0.51 3.60
N LEU A 92 -8.35 1.41 4.44
CA LEU A 92 -9.04 2.64 4.87
C LEU A 92 -9.36 3.53 3.67
N ARG A 93 -8.40 3.70 2.76
CA ARG A 93 -8.57 4.57 1.59
C ARG A 93 -9.37 3.95 0.46
N SER A 94 -9.31 2.63 0.27
CA SER A 94 -9.99 1.97 -0.85
C SER A 94 -11.48 1.78 -0.61
N HIS A 95 -11.91 1.56 0.64
CA HIS A 95 -13.33 1.43 1.01
C HIS A 95 -13.86 2.66 1.75
N GLY A 96 -13.00 3.68 1.89
CA GLY A 96 -13.40 5.01 2.30
C GLY A 96 -14.46 5.51 1.32
N SER A 97 -15.59 5.95 1.86
CA SER A 97 -16.62 6.57 1.02
C SER A 97 -16.08 7.89 0.46
N ALA A 98 -16.52 8.27 -0.74
CA ALA A 98 -16.11 9.53 -1.36
C ALA A 98 -16.22 10.69 -0.36
N PRO A 99 -15.16 11.51 -0.22
CA PRO A 99 -15.07 12.50 0.85
C PRO A 99 -16.27 13.43 0.78
N SER A 100 -17.07 13.42 1.85
CA SER A 100 -18.19 14.34 1.97
C SER A 100 -17.67 15.70 2.46
N ARG A 101 -18.17 16.80 1.90
CA ARG A 101 -17.82 18.15 2.38
C ARG A 101 -18.24 18.39 3.83
N ARG A 102 -19.16 17.57 4.37
CA ARG A 102 -19.70 17.61 5.73
C ARG A 102 -20.01 16.19 6.22
N GLY A 103 -19.91 15.99 7.52
CA GLY A 103 -20.36 14.76 8.18
C GLY A 103 -19.35 13.62 8.20
N LEU A 104 -19.87 12.41 8.45
CA LEU A 104 -19.09 11.18 8.58
C LEU A 104 -19.78 10.06 7.79
N ALA A 105 -18.98 9.32 7.03
CA ALA A 105 -19.39 8.09 6.38
C ALA A 105 -18.70 6.90 7.07
N VAL A 106 -19.50 5.93 7.50
CA VAL A 106 -19.06 4.70 8.12
C VAL A 106 -19.38 3.54 7.18
N THR A 107 -18.34 2.89 6.64
CA THR A 107 -18.49 1.73 5.76
C THR A 107 -18.32 0.44 6.57
N PHE A 108 -19.33 -0.43 6.57
CA PHE A 108 -19.31 -1.75 7.21
C PHE A 108 -18.85 -2.81 6.20
N LEU A 109 -17.75 -3.50 6.51
CA LEU A 109 -17.18 -4.58 5.73
C LEU A 109 -17.29 -5.89 6.52
N HIS A 110 -18.01 -6.86 5.97
CA HIS A 110 -18.17 -8.17 6.61
C HIS A 110 -17.17 -9.19 6.04
N THR A 111 -16.56 -10.00 6.90
CA THR A 111 -15.64 -11.07 6.51
C THR A 111 -15.82 -12.32 7.38
N SER A 112 -15.90 -13.49 6.75
CA SER A 112 -16.02 -14.80 7.42
C SER A 112 -14.89 -15.76 7.04
N GLU A 113 -14.01 -15.35 6.12
CA GLU A 113 -12.99 -16.21 5.55
C GLU A 113 -11.59 -15.73 5.88
N ARG A 114 -10.65 -16.68 5.94
CA ARG A 114 -9.22 -16.35 6.04
C ARG A 114 -8.77 -15.60 4.77
N PRO A 115 -7.86 -14.62 4.90
CA PRO A 115 -7.25 -13.96 3.77
C PRO A 115 -6.65 -14.97 2.79
N GLY A 116 -6.96 -14.76 1.52
CA GLY A 116 -6.50 -15.58 0.41
C GLY A 116 -5.29 -14.97 -0.30
N ALA A 117 -4.95 -15.58 -1.44
CA ALA A 117 -4.04 -14.94 -2.38
C ALA A 117 -4.67 -13.63 -2.92
N PRO A 118 -3.86 -12.59 -3.16
CA PRO A 118 -4.36 -11.32 -3.66
C PRO A 118 -4.98 -11.52 -5.05
N SER A 119 -6.14 -10.90 -5.27
CA SER A 119 -6.81 -10.91 -6.57
C SER A 119 -6.02 -10.08 -7.60
N ARG A 120 -6.29 -10.31 -8.89
CA ARG A 120 -5.76 -9.45 -9.95
C ARG A 120 -6.49 -8.12 -9.92
N ASP A 121 -5.75 -7.04 -10.04
CA ASP A 121 -6.28 -5.68 -10.12
C ASP A 121 -5.62 -4.89 -11.26
N ALA A 122 -6.11 -3.67 -11.48
CA ALA A 122 -5.60 -2.79 -12.53
C ALA A 122 -4.10 -2.47 -12.37
N VAL A 123 -3.59 -2.43 -11.14
CA VAL A 123 -2.18 -2.14 -10.85
C VAL A 123 -1.28 -3.29 -11.29
N VAL A 124 -1.69 -4.55 -11.06
CA VAL A 124 -0.99 -5.73 -11.60
C VAL A 124 -1.04 -5.73 -13.12
N CYS A 125 -2.21 -5.49 -13.71
CA CYS A 125 -2.35 -5.45 -15.17
C CYS A 125 -1.44 -4.38 -15.79
N ALA A 126 -1.42 -3.16 -15.24
CA ALA A 126 -0.54 -2.09 -15.68
C ALA A 126 0.95 -2.44 -15.54
N ALA A 127 1.33 -3.17 -14.48
CA ALA A 127 2.71 -3.63 -14.31
C ALA A 127 3.12 -4.58 -15.43
N LEU A 128 2.28 -5.58 -15.70
CA LEU A 128 2.51 -6.59 -16.73
C LEU A 128 2.52 -5.96 -18.13
N SER A 129 1.62 -5.03 -18.40
CA SER A 129 1.63 -4.26 -19.65
C SER A 129 2.91 -3.44 -19.80
N THR A 130 3.38 -2.79 -18.73
CA THR A 130 4.63 -2.01 -18.77
C THR A 130 5.84 -2.91 -19.01
N ILE A 131 5.92 -4.05 -18.31
CA ILE A 131 6.98 -5.06 -18.53
C ILE A 131 6.97 -5.53 -19.99
N LEU A 132 5.80 -5.84 -20.53
CA LEU A 132 5.65 -6.30 -21.91
C LEU A 132 6.14 -5.23 -22.89
N VAL A 133 5.73 -3.98 -22.69
CA VAL A 133 6.19 -2.84 -23.52
C VAL A 133 7.71 -2.67 -23.42
N GLN A 134 8.29 -2.75 -22.22
CA GLN A 134 9.74 -2.61 -22.06
C GLN A 134 10.53 -3.70 -22.80
N VAL A 135 10.10 -4.96 -22.68
CA VAL A 135 10.74 -6.10 -23.34
C VAL A 135 10.57 -6.04 -24.86
N ILE A 136 9.36 -5.73 -25.35
CA ILE A 136 9.11 -5.58 -26.80
C ILE A 136 9.93 -4.42 -27.35
N ALA A 137 9.90 -3.26 -26.70
CA ALA A 137 10.66 -2.09 -27.15
C ALA A 137 12.16 -2.39 -27.19
N ALA A 138 12.73 -3.05 -26.17
CA ALA A 138 14.13 -3.47 -26.17
C ALA A 138 14.45 -4.42 -27.34
N GLY A 139 13.59 -5.41 -27.61
CA GLY A 139 13.78 -6.34 -28.73
C GLY A 139 13.64 -5.67 -30.10
N VAL A 140 12.68 -4.76 -30.27
CA VAL A 140 12.48 -3.99 -31.50
C VAL A 140 13.67 -3.07 -31.78
N LEU A 141 14.15 -2.35 -30.78
CA LEU A 141 15.31 -1.46 -30.91
C LEU A 141 16.58 -2.23 -31.27
N PHE A 142 16.76 -3.43 -30.74
CA PHE A 142 17.84 -4.33 -31.12
C PHE A 142 17.69 -4.80 -32.58
N PHE A 143 16.49 -5.23 -32.99
CA PHE A 143 16.23 -5.71 -34.34
C PHE A 143 16.48 -4.65 -35.43
N PHE A 144 16.11 -3.40 -35.16
CA PHE A 144 16.37 -2.28 -36.08
C PHE A 144 17.80 -1.73 -36.01
N GLY A 145 18.68 -2.32 -35.20
CA GLY A 145 20.09 -1.91 -35.09
C GLY A 145 20.32 -0.57 -34.37
N VAL A 146 19.30 -0.04 -33.68
CA VAL A 146 19.41 1.20 -32.90
C VAL A 146 20.08 0.94 -31.55
N GLY A 147 19.79 -0.20 -30.92
CA GLY A 147 20.37 -0.62 -29.65
C GLY A 147 21.27 -1.85 -29.77
N SER A 148 22.28 -1.94 -28.93
CA SER A 148 23.13 -3.13 -28.83
C SER A 148 22.46 -4.26 -28.04
N GLN A 149 23.05 -5.46 -28.11
CA GLN A 149 22.66 -6.59 -27.28
C GLN A 149 22.77 -6.26 -25.78
N ASP A 150 23.69 -5.38 -25.40
CA ASP A 150 23.94 -5.01 -24.00
C ASP A 150 22.77 -4.21 -23.42
N ALA A 151 22.19 -3.27 -24.18
CA ALA A 151 21.00 -2.50 -23.77
C ALA A 151 19.78 -3.42 -23.53
N MET A 152 19.60 -4.40 -24.42
CA MET A 152 18.55 -5.40 -24.30
C MET A 152 18.79 -6.30 -23.08
N ALA A 153 20.02 -6.78 -22.88
CA ALA A 153 20.39 -7.61 -21.73
C ALA A 153 20.15 -6.88 -20.40
N VAL A 154 20.52 -5.61 -20.30
CA VAL A 154 20.27 -4.79 -19.10
C VAL A 154 18.79 -4.69 -18.79
N THR A 155 17.95 -4.45 -19.80
CA THR A 155 16.50 -4.33 -19.61
C THR A 155 15.89 -5.65 -19.13
N ILE A 156 16.30 -6.79 -19.72
CA ILE A 156 15.83 -8.12 -19.32
C ILE A 156 16.29 -8.46 -17.90
N ILE A 157 17.59 -8.34 -17.62
CA ILE A 157 18.17 -8.65 -16.29
C ILE A 157 17.55 -7.74 -15.23
N GLY A 158 17.45 -6.44 -15.49
CA GLY A 158 16.83 -5.49 -14.60
C GLY A 158 15.35 -5.81 -14.31
N THR A 159 14.60 -6.25 -15.31
CA THR A 159 13.22 -6.72 -15.14
C THR A 159 13.16 -7.97 -14.25
N LEU A 160 14.05 -8.94 -14.47
CA LEU A 160 14.12 -10.16 -13.65
C LEU A 160 14.47 -9.84 -12.19
N LEU A 161 15.46 -8.98 -11.95
CA LEU A 161 15.85 -8.55 -10.62
C LEU A 161 14.71 -7.79 -9.90
N ALA A 162 14.01 -6.90 -10.60
CA ALA A 162 12.85 -6.18 -10.06
C ALA A 162 11.73 -7.14 -9.63
N ASN A 163 11.42 -8.15 -10.44
CA ASN A 163 10.36 -9.11 -10.12
C ASN A 163 10.80 -10.10 -9.04
N ALA A 164 12.08 -10.48 -8.97
CA ALA A 164 12.62 -11.28 -7.87
C ALA A 164 12.52 -10.53 -6.53
N ALA A 165 12.87 -9.24 -6.50
CA ALA A 165 12.70 -8.39 -5.32
C ALA A 165 11.21 -8.26 -4.93
N GLY A 166 10.33 -8.00 -5.90
CA GLY A 166 8.88 -7.96 -5.69
C GLY A 166 8.30 -9.28 -5.15
N LEU A 167 8.82 -10.43 -5.59
CA LEU A 167 8.40 -11.74 -5.09
C LEU A 167 8.77 -11.95 -3.62
N ILE A 168 9.99 -11.54 -3.21
CA ILE A 168 10.41 -11.61 -1.81
C ILE A 168 9.48 -10.75 -0.95
N LEU A 169 9.24 -9.50 -1.35
CA LEU A 169 8.34 -8.59 -0.65
C LEU A 169 6.92 -9.14 -0.54
N ARG A 170 6.39 -9.67 -1.65
CA ARG A 170 5.07 -10.32 -1.68
C ARG A 170 4.99 -11.52 -0.77
N HIS A 171 6.04 -12.35 -0.74
CA HIS A 171 6.09 -13.49 0.17
C HIS A 171 6.10 -13.04 1.62
N GLN A 172 6.86 -11.99 1.98
CA GLN A 172 6.86 -11.44 3.34
C GLN A 172 5.49 -10.88 3.72
N GLN A 173 4.86 -10.07 2.85
CA GLN A 173 3.52 -9.54 3.10
C GLN A 173 2.47 -10.66 3.28
N GLN A 174 2.54 -11.71 2.47
CA GLN A 174 1.66 -12.87 2.61
C GLN A 174 1.93 -13.65 3.90
N LYS A 175 3.19 -13.76 4.30
CA LYS A 175 3.57 -14.34 5.59
C LYS A 175 3.03 -13.51 6.75
N GLU A 176 3.13 -12.18 6.68
CA GLU A 176 2.54 -11.28 7.67
C GLU A 176 1.04 -11.52 7.79
N LEU A 177 0.30 -11.47 6.68
CA LEU A 177 -1.14 -11.76 6.65
C LEU A 177 -1.48 -13.13 7.25
N ARG A 178 -0.76 -14.19 6.87
CA ARG A 178 -1.04 -15.56 7.33
C ARG A 178 -0.65 -15.82 8.78
N SER A 179 0.33 -15.09 9.30
CA SER A 179 0.81 -15.23 10.68
C SER A 179 -0.10 -14.55 11.71
N THR A 180 -0.97 -13.64 11.26
CA THR A 180 -1.99 -13.04 12.13
C THR A 180 -2.95 -14.12 12.62
N ARG A 181 -3.39 -13.99 13.88
CA ARG A 181 -4.30 -14.98 14.46
C ARG A 181 -5.65 -14.90 13.77
N ALA A 182 -6.22 -16.06 13.46
CA ALA A 182 -7.62 -16.13 13.07
C ALA A 182 -8.53 -15.73 14.24
N VAL A 183 -9.68 -15.14 13.90
CA VAL A 183 -10.82 -14.98 14.80
C VAL A 183 -11.44 -16.37 15.00
N PRO A 184 -11.63 -16.82 16.26
CA PRO A 184 -12.28 -18.10 16.53
C PRO A 184 -13.64 -18.20 15.85
N GLU A 185 -14.01 -19.36 15.30
CA GLU A 185 -15.28 -19.55 14.55
C GLU A 185 -16.53 -19.15 15.35
N LYS A 186 -16.51 -19.35 16.67
CA LYS A 186 -17.62 -19.01 17.58
C LYS A 186 -17.57 -17.57 18.10
N ARG A 187 -16.65 -16.73 17.60
CA ARG A 187 -16.45 -15.37 18.09
C ARG A 187 -16.61 -14.37 16.96
N ARG A 188 -17.34 -13.29 17.26
CA ARG A 188 -17.45 -12.12 16.41
C ARG A 188 -16.51 -11.02 16.89
N ASP A 189 -15.70 -10.47 15.98
CA ASP A 189 -14.78 -9.37 16.25
C ASP A 189 -15.15 -8.17 15.39
N VAL A 190 -15.35 -7.01 16.04
CA VAL A 190 -15.81 -5.78 15.37
C VAL A 190 -14.75 -4.72 15.61
N ILE A 191 -14.11 -4.28 14.53
CA ILE A 191 -12.95 -3.41 14.58
C ILE A 191 -13.20 -2.18 13.72
N CYS A 192 -13.04 -1.02 14.32
CA CYS A 192 -13.15 0.28 13.66
C CYS A 192 -11.77 0.76 13.24
N ILE A 193 -11.66 1.28 12.02
CA ILE A 193 -10.46 1.91 11.46
C ILE A 193 -10.85 3.33 11.07
N THR A 194 -10.14 4.33 11.62
CA THR A 194 -10.43 5.75 11.38
C THR A 194 -9.15 6.57 11.31
N GLY A 195 -9.18 7.67 10.54
CA GLY A 195 -8.13 8.70 10.55
C GLY A 195 -8.16 9.59 11.79
N GLY A 196 -9.19 9.49 12.62
CA GLY A 196 -9.38 10.28 13.84
C GLY A 196 -10.25 11.52 13.63
N ASN A 197 -10.22 12.45 14.58
CA ASN A 197 -10.98 13.69 14.46
C ASN A 197 -10.56 14.49 13.22
N GLY A 198 -11.53 14.95 12.43
CA GLY A 198 -11.30 15.63 11.16
C GLY A 198 -11.35 14.73 9.93
N SER A 199 -11.39 13.40 10.08
CA SER A 199 -11.68 12.51 8.94
C SER A 199 -13.19 12.39 8.70
N SER A 200 -13.61 12.51 7.44
CA SER A 200 -15.00 12.26 7.02
C SER A 200 -15.31 10.77 6.81
N GLU A 201 -14.35 9.88 7.04
CA GLU A 201 -14.45 8.46 6.73
C GLU A 201 -14.02 7.57 7.91
N ALA A 202 -14.78 6.51 8.14
CA ALA A 202 -14.42 5.40 9.01
C ALA A 202 -14.83 4.09 8.34
N ILE A 203 -14.05 3.04 8.57
CA ILE A 203 -14.41 1.68 8.15
C ILE A 203 -14.56 0.82 9.39
N VAL A 204 -15.59 0.00 9.40
CA VAL A 204 -15.85 -0.99 10.43
C VAL A 204 -15.73 -2.34 9.76
N VAL A 205 -14.77 -3.15 10.21
CA VAL A 205 -14.63 -4.52 9.77
C VAL A 205 -15.26 -5.44 10.81
N VAL A 206 -16.28 -6.16 10.37
CA VAL A 206 -16.99 -7.16 11.15
C VAL A 206 -16.50 -8.54 10.71
N SER A 207 -15.79 -9.23 11.59
CA SER A 207 -15.34 -10.60 11.35
C SER A 207 -16.24 -11.60 12.06
N GLU A 208 -16.95 -12.43 11.28
CA GLU A 208 -17.89 -13.46 11.73
C GLU A 208 -17.21 -14.84 11.71
N GLY A 209 -16.23 -15.03 12.60
CA GLY A 209 -15.41 -16.23 12.64
C GLY A 209 -14.51 -16.40 11.40
N GLY A 210 -13.40 -17.12 11.54
CA GLY A 210 -12.54 -17.48 10.39
C GLY A 210 -11.69 -16.36 9.79
N GLY A 211 -12.09 -15.09 9.92
CA GLY A 211 -11.34 -13.93 9.45
C GLY A 211 -10.05 -13.65 10.23
N VAL A 212 -9.30 -12.66 9.80
CA VAL A 212 -8.04 -12.26 10.44
C VAL A 212 -8.25 -11.21 11.52
N ARG A 213 -7.55 -11.36 12.65
CA ARG A 213 -7.52 -10.32 13.70
C ARG A 213 -6.75 -9.10 13.24
N ILE A 214 -7.48 -8.06 12.86
CA ILE A 214 -6.93 -6.79 12.37
C ILE A 214 -6.07 -6.10 13.44
N GLU A 215 -6.35 -6.30 14.74
CA GLU A 215 -5.54 -5.77 15.84
C GLU A 215 -4.09 -6.28 15.85
N ASP A 216 -3.87 -7.52 15.40
CA ASP A 216 -2.54 -8.13 15.28
C ASP A 216 -1.79 -7.55 14.09
N LEU A 217 -2.52 -7.27 13.01
CA LEU A 217 -1.99 -6.61 11.83
C LEU A 217 -1.58 -5.15 12.14
N ALA A 218 -2.44 -4.42 12.86
CA ALA A 218 -2.17 -3.05 13.30
C ALA A 218 -0.91 -2.96 14.18
N ALA A 219 -0.66 -3.98 15.02
CA ALA A 219 0.53 -4.05 15.87
C ALA A 219 1.85 -4.32 15.11
N GLY A 220 1.78 -4.78 13.84
CA GLY A 220 2.96 -5.07 13.02
C GLY A 220 3.78 -6.27 13.50
N ARG A 221 3.13 -7.25 14.17
CA ARG A 221 3.77 -8.37 14.89
C ARG A 221 4.68 -9.27 14.04
N ALA A 222 4.49 -9.30 12.72
CA ALA A 222 5.16 -10.24 11.83
C ALA A 222 6.19 -9.58 10.90
N SER A 223 6.53 -8.31 11.15
CA SER A 223 7.32 -7.50 10.22
C SER A 223 8.82 -7.83 10.20
N THR A 224 9.35 -8.85 10.88
CA THR A 224 10.79 -9.11 10.85
C THR A 224 11.20 -9.91 9.60
N LEU A 225 12.23 -9.41 8.89
CA LEU A 225 12.82 -10.10 7.76
C LEU A 225 13.44 -11.43 8.24
N GLY A 226 13.00 -12.56 7.68
CA GLY A 226 13.59 -13.86 8.01
C GLY A 226 15.04 -13.96 7.51
N VAL A 227 15.85 -14.86 8.09
CA VAL A 227 17.26 -15.05 7.68
C VAL A 227 17.40 -15.32 6.18
N LEU A 228 16.59 -16.24 5.64
CA LEU A 228 16.60 -16.57 4.21
C LEU A 228 16.23 -15.36 3.33
N ALA A 229 15.24 -14.57 3.76
CA ALA A 229 14.83 -13.38 3.03
C ALA A 229 15.91 -12.29 3.08
N THR A 230 16.61 -12.17 4.22
CA THR A 230 17.74 -11.25 4.38
C THR A 230 18.88 -11.62 3.45
N LEU A 231 19.25 -12.90 3.38
CA LEU A 231 20.24 -13.41 2.43
C LEU A 231 19.82 -13.15 0.98
N GLY A 232 18.53 -13.35 0.66
CA GLY A 232 17.99 -13.05 -0.67
C GLY A 232 18.07 -11.55 -1.02
N VAL A 233 17.75 -10.66 -0.08
CA VAL A 233 17.87 -9.21 -0.26
C VAL A 233 19.32 -8.78 -0.45
N VAL A 234 20.26 -9.35 0.32
CA VAL A 234 21.71 -9.09 0.15
C VAL A 234 22.19 -9.57 -1.22
N ALA A 235 21.80 -10.78 -1.65
CA ALA A 235 22.15 -11.30 -2.97
C ALA A 235 21.59 -10.41 -4.10
N LEU A 236 20.32 -10.00 -4.00
CA LEU A 236 19.73 -9.06 -4.94
C LEU A 236 20.46 -7.72 -4.96
N LEU A 237 20.84 -7.19 -3.81
CA LEU A 237 21.58 -5.93 -3.73
C LEU A 237 22.91 -6.04 -4.48
N ILE A 238 23.66 -7.13 -4.28
CA ILE A 238 24.92 -7.39 -5.00
C ILE A 238 24.67 -7.46 -6.51
N LEU A 239 23.66 -8.20 -6.95
CA LEU A 239 23.31 -8.33 -8.38
C LEU A 239 22.90 -6.98 -8.99
N TRP A 240 22.14 -6.18 -8.25
CA TRP A 240 21.80 -4.82 -8.66
C TRP A 240 23.06 -3.96 -8.78
N MET A 241 23.97 -3.98 -7.81
CA MET A 241 25.24 -3.24 -7.91
C MET A 241 26.06 -3.66 -9.12
N ALA A 242 26.13 -4.96 -9.41
CA ALA A 242 26.81 -5.48 -10.60
C ALA A 242 26.16 -4.98 -11.91
N LEU A 243 24.82 -5.00 -11.98
CA LEU A 243 24.08 -4.46 -13.13
C LEU A 243 24.38 -2.97 -13.33
N LEU A 244 24.51 -2.20 -12.25
CA LEU A 244 24.82 -0.77 -12.33
C LEU A 244 26.23 -0.48 -12.77
N VAL A 245 27.21 -1.22 -12.26
CA VAL A 245 28.58 -1.13 -12.77
C VAL A 245 28.58 -1.43 -14.27
N PHE A 246 27.83 -2.44 -14.73
CA PHE A 246 27.69 -2.74 -16.15
C PHE A 246 27.02 -1.62 -16.95
N THR A 247 26.07 -0.87 -16.37
CA THR A 247 25.50 0.29 -17.08
C THR A 247 26.50 1.40 -17.35
N THR A 248 27.59 1.50 -16.57
CA THR A 248 28.66 2.49 -16.82
C THR A 248 29.52 2.15 -18.03
N THR A 249 29.55 0.89 -18.46
CA THR A 249 30.32 0.44 -19.63
C THR A 249 29.53 0.55 -20.94
N LEU A 250 28.26 0.97 -20.87
CA LEU A 250 27.40 1.10 -22.04
C LEU A 250 27.83 2.25 -22.95
N ARG A 251 27.61 2.06 -24.26
CA ARG A 251 27.74 3.15 -25.23
C ARG A 251 26.70 4.23 -24.93
N ARG A 252 27.00 5.48 -25.33
CA ARG A 252 26.11 6.63 -25.07
C ARG A 252 24.67 6.39 -25.54
N VAL A 253 24.48 5.83 -26.73
CA VAL A 253 23.14 5.53 -27.28
C VAL A 253 22.42 4.49 -26.41
N ASP A 254 23.09 3.39 -26.08
CA ASP A 254 22.54 2.31 -25.27
C ASP A 254 22.14 2.78 -23.86
N ALA A 255 22.96 3.64 -23.26
CA ALA A 255 22.67 4.22 -21.96
C ALA A 255 21.41 5.11 -21.99
N TRP A 256 21.20 5.89 -23.05
CA TRP A 256 19.95 6.65 -23.25
C TRP A 256 18.74 5.73 -23.44
N LEU A 257 18.88 4.64 -24.19
CA LEU A 257 17.81 3.65 -24.36
C LEU A 257 17.43 3.01 -23.02
N VAL A 258 18.43 2.57 -22.23
CA VAL A 258 18.21 2.03 -20.88
C VAL A 258 17.55 3.07 -19.98
N LEU A 259 18.00 4.32 -20.01
CA LEU A 259 17.40 5.40 -19.23
C LEU A 259 15.93 5.63 -19.61
N ALA A 260 15.59 5.60 -20.90
CA ALA A 260 14.21 5.71 -21.37
C ALA A 260 13.33 4.54 -20.87
N GLN A 261 13.85 3.30 -20.91
CA GLN A 261 13.15 2.14 -20.35
C GLN A 261 12.90 2.32 -18.86
N CYS A 262 13.88 2.82 -18.14
CA CYS A 262 13.78 3.08 -16.71
C CYS A 262 12.79 4.20 -16.38
N ALA A 263 12.75 5.26 -17.18
CA ALA A 263 11.77 6.34 -17.04
C ALA A 263 10.34 5.83 -17.22
N LEU A 264 10.10 4.92 -18.16
CA LEU A 264 8.81 4.26 -18.33
C LEU A 264 8.42 3.44 -17.09
N GLY A 265 9.37 2.68 -16.53
CA GLY A 265 9.15 1.96 -15.27
C GLY A 265 8.90 2.90 -14.09
N ALA A 266 9.60 4.03 -14.02
CA ALA A 266 9.38 5.05 -13.01
C ALA A 266 7.97 5.67 -13.12
N ALA A 267 7.48 5.94 -14.33
CA ALA A 267 6.11 6.40 -14.55
C ALA A 267 5.08 5.40 -14.01
N TYR A 268 5.28 4.10 -14.24
CA TYR A 268 4.46 3.07 -13.60
C TYR A 268 4.56 3.09 -12.07
N THR A 269 5.76 3.23 -11.50
CA THR A 269 5.90 3.27 -10.03
C THR A 269 5.15 4.44 -9.41
N VAL A 270 5.16 5.61 -10.06
CA VAL A 270 4.38 6.78 -9.62
C VAL A 270 2.88 6.48 -9.68
N TYR A 271 2.42 5.84 -10.77
CA TYR A 271 1.04 5.40 -10.88
C TYR A 271 0.66 4.44 -9.74
N ALA A 272 1.44 3.38 -9.53
CA ALA A 272 1.21 2.39 -8.48
C ALA A 272 1.22 3.01 -7.07
N ALA A 273 2.13 3.94 -6.80
CA ALA A 273 2.22 4.65 -5.53
C ALA A 273 0.98 5.52 -5.25
N ARG A 274 0.36 6.08 -6.29
CA ARG A 274 -0.84 6.93 -6.15
C ARG A 274 -2.13 6.13 -6.05
N THR A 275 -2.13 4.88 -6.50
CA THR A 275 -3.32 4.02 -6.49
C THR A 275 -3.48 3.30 -5.17
N TRP A 276 -4.62 3.52 -4.50
CA TRP A 276 -5.07 2.68 -3.39
C TRP A 276 -5.64 1.37 -3.92
N ARG A 277 -5.39 0.26 -3.22
CA ARG A 277 -5.72 -1.09 -3.71
C ARG A 277 -6.85 -1.66 -2.87
N CYS A 278 -7.85 -2.24 -3.54
CA CYS A 278 -9.04 -2.79 -2.89
C CYS A 278 -8.71 -3.99 -1.99
N GLY A 279 -9.62 -4.31 -1.08
CA GLY A 279 -9.44 -5.37 -0.08
C GLY A 279 -9.08 -6.72 -0.69
N ALA A 280 -9.73 -7.07 -1.80
CA ALA A 280 -9.43 -8.30 -2.55
C ALA A 280 -7.99 -8.35 -3.08
N ALA A 281 -7.46 -7.21 -3.56
CA ALA A 281 -6.08 -7.10 -4.05
C ALA A 281 -5.05 -7.18 -2.90
N LEU A 282 -5.47 -6.88 -1.66
CA LEU A 282 -4.68 -7.08 -0.46
C LEU A 282 -4.74 -8.54 0.05
N GLY A 283 -5.68 -9.34 -0.47
CA GLY A 283 -5.96 -10.72 -0.03
C GLY A 283 -7.10 -10.85 0.97
N PHE A 284 -7.75 -9.75 1.38
CA PHE A 284 -8.97 -9.82 2.20
C PHE A 284 -10.16 -10.30 1.37
N LYS A 285 -10.97 -11.17 1.96
CA LYS A 285 -12.22 -11.64 1.37
C LYS A 285 -13.38 -10.99 2.11
N PHE A 286 -13.90 -9.91 1.54
CA PHE A 286 -15.09 -9.24 2.07
C PHE A 286 -16.32 -9.75 1.33
N ALA A 287 -17.42 -9.91 2.06
CA ALA A 287 -18.72 -10.17 1.47
C ALA A 287 -19.27 -8.84 0.92
N GLU A 288 -18.96 -8.52 -0.33
CA GLU A 288 -19.37 -7.26 -0.98
C GLU A 288 -20.89 -7.06 -0.92
N GLU A 289 -21.67 -8.13 -1.03
CA GLU A 289 -23.14 -8.13 -0.91
C GLU A 289 -23.67 -7.65 0.44
N LYS A 290 -22.89 -7.81 1.52
CA LYS A 290 -23.23 -7.36 2.87
C LYS A 290 -22.65 -5.99 3.20
N THR A 291 -21.94 -5.36 2.26
CA THR A 291 -21.30 -4.07 2.53
C THR A 291 -22.36 -2.98 2.63
N MET A 292 -22.39 -2.30 3.78
CA MET A 292 -23.33 -1.21 4.03
C MET A 292 -22.59 0.08 4.33
N VAL A 293 -23.02 1.18 3.71
CA VAL A 293 -22.46 2.51 3.95
C VAL A 293 -23.49 3.34 4.69
N VAL A 294 -23.17 3.73 5.90
CA VAL A 294 -23.96 4.67 6.69
C VAL A 294 -23.37 6.06 6.54
N ARG A 295 -24.15 7.01 6.03
CA ARG A 295 -23.71 8.39 5.85
C ARG A 295 -24.72 9.35 6.47
N ALA A 296 -24.20 10.37 7.16
CA ALA A 296 -24.98 11.51 7.60
C ALA A 296 -24.14 12.79 7.55
N ASP A 297 -24.81 13.92 7.35
CA ASP A 297 -24.17 15.24 7.29
C ASP A 297 -23.72 15.74 8.67
N LYS A 298 -24.29 15.17 9.74
CA LYS A 298 -23.87 15.38 11.13
C LYS A 298 -23.14 14.15 11.64
N VAL A 299 -21.95 14.34 12.20
CA VAL A 299 -21.13 13.24 12.73
C VAL A 299 -21.87 12.48 13.83
N MET A 300 -22.57 13.18 14.74
CA MET A 300 -23.38 12.53 15.79
C MET A 300 -24.49 11.64 15.23
N GLU A 301 -25.16 12.08 14.17
CA GLU A 301 -26.20 11.28 13.51
C GLU A 301 -25.60 10.06 12.81
N ALA A 302 -24.44 10.21 12.18
CA ALA A 302 -23.73 9.08 11.57
C ALA A 302 -23.30 8.05 12.62
N LEU A 303 -22.82 8.50 13.78
CA LEU A 303 -22.47 7.63 14.90
C LEU A 303 -23.70 6.93 15.51
N ALA A 304 -24.81 7.64 15.63
CA ALA A 304 -26.07 7.07 16.12
C ALA A 304 -26.60 5.98 15.15
N LYS A 305 -26.59 6.25 13.85
CA LYS A 305 -26.95 5.26 12.82
C LYS A 305 -25.97 4.09 12.79
N ALA A 306 -24.67 4.33 12.96
CA ALA A 306 -23.69 3.26 13.05
C ALA A 306 -23.91 2.35 14.27
N GLU A 307 -24.35 2.91 15.40
CA GLU A 307 -24.74 2.17 16.62
C GLU A 307 -26.03 1.36 16.44
N GLU A 308 -26.95 1.80 15.57
CA GLU A 308 -28.14 1.02 15.19
C GLU A 308 -27.79 -0.19 14.33
N VAL A 309 -26.77 -0.06 13.48
CA VAL A 309 -26.28 -1.15 12.64
C VAL A 309 -25.48 -2.17 13.46
N GLU A 310 -24.47 -1.70 14.19
CA GLU A 310 -23.64 -2.54 15.05
C GLU A 310 -23.52 -1.90 16.44
N SER A 311 -24.06 -2.58 17.45
CA SER A 311 -23.95 -2.14 18.83
C SER A 311 -22.49 -2.06 19.27
N GLY A 312 -22.10 -0.94 19.89
CA GLY A 312 -20.77 -0.66 20.39
C GLY A 312 -19.86 0.11 19.43
N VAL A 313 -20.19 0.20 18.14
CA VAL A 313 -19.38 0.93 17.14
C VAL A 313 -19.46 2.44 17.36
N GLY A 314 -20.67 2.98 17.43
CA GLY A 314 -20.89 4.41 17.62
C GLY A 314 -20.35 4.89 18.97
N ALA A 315 -20.62 4.13 20.03
CA ALA A 315 -20.13 4.43 21.37
C ALA A 315 -18.59 4.44 21.48
N THR A 316 -17.90 3.57 20.72
CA THR A 316 -16.44 3.48 20.71
C THR A 316 -15.80 4.61 19.89
N LEU A 317 -16.44 5.04 18.81
CA LEU A 317 -15.97 6.13 17.96
C LEU A 317 -16.30 7.52 18.52
N LEU A 318 -17.31 7.63 19.36
CA LEU A 318 -17.75 8.88 19.98
C LEU A 318 -16.62 9.72 20.62
N PRO A 319 -15.79 9.19 21.54
CA PRO A 319 -14.72 9.97 22.15
C PRO A 319 -13.62 10.41 21.17
N ILE A 320 -13.51 9.75 20.00
CA ILE A 320 -12.49 10.05 18.99
C ILE A 320 -12.90 11.28 18.16
N TYR A 321 -14.16 11.32 17.75
CA TYR A 321 -14.69 12.44 16.96
C TYR A 321 -15.16 13.60 17.83
N PHE A 322 -15.60 13.33 19.07
CA PHE A 322 -16.07 14.31 20.03
C PHE A 322 -15.31 14.16 21.36
N PRO A 323 -14.07 14.69 21.45
CA PRO A 323 -13.31 14.68 22.71
C PRO A 323 -13.86 15.68 23.75
N GLY A 324 -14.82 16.54 23.36
CA GLY A 324 -15.43 17.55 24.23
C GLY A 324 -16.67 17.07 24.96
N LYS A 325 -17.34 18.01 25.66
CA LYS A 325 -18.65 17.74 26.29
C LYS A 325 -19.72 17.60 25.21
N LEU A 326 -20.58 16.62 25.39
CA LEU A 326 -21.74 16.41 24.53
C LEU A 326 -22.88 17.32 24.98
N ARG A 327 -23.87 17.49 24.11
CA ARG A 327 -25.09 18.21 24.51
C ARG A 327 -25.89 17.35 25.49
N PRO A 328 -26.64 17.93 26.43
CA PRO A 328 -27.43 17.16 27.40
C PRO A 328 -28.38 16.14 26.74
N GLU A 329 -28.98 16.51 25.61
CA GLU A 329 -29.85 15.65 24.80
C GLU A 329 -29.11 14.42 24.22
N GLU A 330 -27.87 14.60 23.78
CA GLU A 330 -27.03 13.54 23.23
C GLU A 330 -26.51 12.63 24.35
N GLU A 331 -26.13 13.20 25.50
CA GLU A 331 -25.71 12.45 26.68
C GLU A 331 -26.81 11.51 27.16
N LEU A 332 -28.06 11.99 27.22
CA LEU A 332 -29.22 11.17 27.57
C LEU A 332 -29.42 10.02 26.58
N TRP A 333 -29.30 10.28 25.28
CA TRP A 333 -29.43 9.25 24.24
C TRP A 333 -28.38 8.14 24.38
N TRP A 334 -27.11 8.50 24.57
CA TRP A 334 -26.03 7.54 24.78
C TRP A 334 -26.12 6.82 26.13
N ALA A 335 -26.61 7.49 27.18
CA ALA A 335 -26.82 6.88 28.49
C ALA A 335 -27.89 5.78 28.45
N GLN A 336 -29.00 6.01 27.75
CA GLN A 336 -30.06 5.02 27.55
C GLN A 336 -29.52 3.76 26.82
N ARG A 337 -28.72 3.94 25.76
CA ARG A 337 -28.11 2.83 25.01
C ARG A 337 -27.03 2.08 25.78
N LYS A 338 -26.29 2.75 26.66
CA LYS A 338 -25.33 2.08 27.57
C LYS A 338 -26.04 1.16 28.58
N GLN A 339 -27.27 1.49 28.97
CA GLN A 339 -28.07 0.70 29.91
C GLN A 339 -28.85 -0.43 29.24
N ALA A 340 -29.12 -0.33 27.92
CA ALA A 340 -29.68 -1.44 27.16
C ALA A 340 -28.70 -2.63 27.17
N PRO A 341 -29.16 -3.86 27.45
CA PRO A 341 -28.29 -5.04 27.40
C PRO A 341 -27.67 -5.12 26.01
N ARG A 342 -26.33 -5.17 25.93
CA ARG A 342 -25.61 -5.42 24.67
C ARG A 342 -26.16 -6.73 24.12
N ALA A 343 -26.87 -6.67 22.98
CA ALA A 343 -27.37 -7.86 22.32
C ALA A 343 -26.18 -8.83 22.15
N ALA A 344 -26.31 -10.03 22.70
CA ALA A 344 -25.25 -11.02 22.63
C ALA A 344 -25.01 -11.37 21.15
N SER A 345 -23.90 -10.86 20.58
CA SER A 345 -23.45 -11.11 19.21
C SER A 345 -22.13 -11.87 19.18
#